data_AF-A0A9P6HXS1-F1
#
_entry.id   AF-A0A9P6HXS1-F1
#
_cell.length_a   1.000
_cell.length_b   1.000
_cell.length_c   1.000
_cell.angle_alpha   90.00
_cell.angle_beta   90.00
_cell.angle_gamma   90.00
#
_symmetry.space_group_name_H-M   'P 1'
#
loop_
_entity.id
_entity.type
_entity.pdbx_description
1 polymer ?
#
loop_
_entity_poly.entity_id
_entity_poly.type
_entity_poly.pdbx_seq_one_letter_code
_entity_poly.pdbx_strand_id
1 'polypeptide(L)'
;MGSSPHGPDARIGRDPESPNSSQLLLPGDEELIESFQGDPQRKKFYDFNCYLDQNGNNVDMMTRMRLIMREFPDPKERTEFNNFTASWYGRTALLKPEIDSVDDFLTKLRSMNYADPAARAHWLWTMQMGSAPFVRLGESKHGSFFTGYGMRRAPGFLEPGFYNPETHDLQTGGNLQSNNVLKVIHGSLLGIDKNTENAAPQHGTLPQQGISEPFVFAQLGNLYAYNGEIEWNDMRHRQYNEVLSGGTWDQTRFGVVLRLTSMGTSLGVYVIYNCWEHDPNTGEDTLIRPEDMDKDFVGRVHRRCGNSQRFTVAKIAENLSDLEDPHRTFDFRIISTKVPILVNALQADHRGANLVGDFDGVGAGN
;
A
#
# COMPACT_ATOMS: atom_id res chain seq x y z
N MET A 1 -62.27 -26.81 -33.86
CA MET A 1 -61.55 -28.00 -33.36
C MET A 1 -60.07 -27.75 -33.62
N GLY A 2 -59.17 -27.62 -32.67
CA GLY A 2 -59.22 -27.43 -31.23
C GLY A 2 -57.96 -26.65 -30.86
N SER A 3 -58.14 -25.54 -30.16
CA SER A 3 -57.08 -24.62 -29.73
C SER A 3 -56.35 -25.24 -28.53
N SER A 4 -55.01 -25.30 -28.57
CA SER A 4 -54.21 -25.68 -27.42
C SER A 4 -53.99 -24.48 -26.49
N PRO A 5 -54.11 -24.64 -25.15
CA PRO A 5 -53.91 -23.56 -24.21
C PRO A 5 -52.43 -23.43 -23.84
N HIS A 6 -51.96 -22.18 -23.87
CA HIS A 6 -50.71 -21.73 -23.27
C HIS A 6 -50.73 -21.97 -21.75
N GLY A 7 -49.70 -22.64 -21.23
CA GLY A 7 -49.41 -22.72 -19.79
C GLY A 7 -48.84 -21.40 -19.26
N PRO A 8 -48.99 -21.13 -17.94
CA PRO A 8 -48.72 -19.81 -17.37
C PRO A 8 -47.23 -19.57 -17.11
N ASP A 9 -46.84 -18.31 -17.29
CA ASP A 9 -45.57 -17.71 -16.89
C ASP A 9 -45.21 -18.04 -15.44
N ALA A 10 -44.15 -18.83 -15.26
CA ALA A 10 -43.46 -18.96 -13.99
C ALA A 10 -42.65 -17.67 -13.74
N ARG A 11 -43.31 -16.67 -13.14
CA ARG A 11 -42.61 -15.57 -12.48
C ARG A 11 -41.80 -16.15 -11.33
N ILE A 12 -40.48 -16.18 -11.48
CA ILE A 12 -39.55 -16.38 -10.37
C ILE A 12 -39.74 -15.16 -9.46
N GLY A 13 -40.57 -15.32 -8.44
CA GLY A 13 -40.63 -14.41 -7.31
C GLY A 13 -39.27 -14.41 -6.65
N ARG A 14 -38.60 -13.25 -6.59
CA ARG A 14 -37.57 -13.04 -5.58
C ARG A 14 -38.30 -13.03 -4.25
N ASP A 15 -37.99 -13.98 -3.39
CA ASP A 15 -38.37 -13.92 -1.99
C ASP A 15 -37.83 -12.60 -1.40
N PRO A 16 -38.71 -11.68 -0.95
CA PRO A 16 -38.28 -10.42 -0.36
C PRO A 16 -38.18 -10.63 1.15
N GLU A 17 -37.42 -11.62 1.61
CA GLU A 17 -37.25 -11.88 3.05
C GLU A 17 -36.08 -12.86 3.28
N SER A 18 -34.91 -12.55 2.73
CA SER A 18 -33.68 -13.04 3.37
C SER A 18 -33.65 -12.39 4.75
N PRO A 19 -33.66 -13.15 5.86
CA PRO A 19 -33.51 -12.56 7.18
C PRO A 19 -32.23 -11.74 7.15
N ASN A 20 -32.35 -10.46 7.48
CA ASN A 20 -31.22 -9.56 7.70
C ASN A 20 -30.12 -10.38 8.36
N SER A 21 -28.95 -10.48 7.71
CA SER A 21 -27.71 -10.78 8.41
C SER A 21 -27.71 -9.81 9.58
N SER A 22 -28.08 -10.33 10.74
CA SER A 22 -28.12 -9.56 11.97
C SER A 22 -26.65 -9.29 12.19
N GLN A 23 -26.18 -8.14 11.70
CA GLN A 23 -24.87 -7.61 12.06
C GLN A 23 -24.89 -7.68 13.58
N LEU A 24 -24.15 -8.65 14.12
CA LEU A 24 -23.92 -8.75 15.55
C LEU A 24 -23.26 -7.42 15.90
N LEU A 25 -24.06 -6.49 16.41
CA LEU A 25 -23.59 -5.22 16.93
C LEU A 25 -22.69 -5.61 18.08
N LEU A 26 -21.38 -5.66 17.78
CA LEU A 26 -20.39 -5.92 18.80
C LEU A 26 -20.45 -4.74 19.78
N PRO A 27 -20.45 -5.02 21.10
CA PRO A 27 -20.49 -3.96 22.08
C PRO A 27 -19.27 -3.05 21.88
N GLY A 28 -19.48 -1.75 22.05
CA GLY A 28 -18.42 -0.74 21.99
C GLY A 28 -17.29 -1.06 22.98
N ASP A 29 -16.14 -0.39 22.83
CA ASP A 29 -15.02 -0.63 23.75
C ASP A 29 -15.42 -0.24 25.18
N GLU A 30 -16.15 0.85 25.38
CA GLU A 30 -16.63 1.27 26.71
C GLU A 30 -17.56 0.24 27.36
N GLU A 31 -18.56 -0.26 26.62
CA GLU A 31 -19.51 -1.26 27.12
C GLU A 31 -18.81 -2.58 27.47
N LEU A 32 -17.82 -3.00 26.66
CA LEU A 32 -17.05 -4.19 26.96
C LEU A 32 -16.14 -3.97 28.19
N ILE A 33 -15.51 -2.81 28.31
CA ILE A 33 -14.68 -2.48 29.48
C ILE A 33 -15.54 -2.44 30.76
N GLU A 34 -16.74 -1.87 30.69
CA GLU A 34 -17.70 -1.89 31.79
C GLU A 34 -18.09 -3.32 32.18
N SER A 35 -18.26 -4.21 31.21
CA SER A 35 -18.55 -5.63 31.47
C SER A 35 -17.46 -6.33 32.30
N PHE A 36 -16.23 -5.81 32.30
CA PHE A 36 -15.12 -6.37 33.09
C PHE A 36 -15.21 -6.00 34.58
N GLN A 37 -16.05 -5.04 34.98
CA GLN A 37 -16.17 -4.64 36.39
C GLN A 37 -16.62 -5.80 37.31
N GLY A 38 -17.36 -6.76 36.76
CA GLY A 38 -17.77 -7.99 37.46
C GLY A 38 -16.78 -9.16 37.34
N ASP A 39 -15.69 -9.01 36.57
CA ASP A 39 -14.70 -10.06 36.31
C ASP A 39 -13.28 -9.51 36.56
N PRO A 40 -12.77 -9.60 37.81
CA PRO A 40 -11.46 -9.08 38.16
C PRO A 40 -10.31 -9.65 37.33
N GLN A 41 -10.44 -10.91 36.87
CA GLN A 41 -9.43 -11.57 36.04
C GLN A 41 -9.35 -10.90 34.66
N ARG A 42 -10.51 -10.70 34.01
CA ARG A 42 -10.57 -9.98 32.72
C ARG A 42 -10.12 -8.54 32.85
N LYS A 43 -10.49 -7.86 33.94
CA LYS A 43 -9.99 -6.50 34.20
C LYS A 43 -8.46 -6.48 34.32
N LYS A 44 -7.86 -7.43 35.05
CA LYS A 44 -6.40 -7.58 35.13
C LYS A 44 -5.77 -7.81 33.75
N PHE A 45 -6.36 -8.68 32.93
CA PHE A 45 -5.89 -8.92 31.57
C PHE A 45 -5.96 -7.66 30.70
N TYR A 46 -7.06 -6.92 30.76
CA TYR A 46 -7.22 -5.65 30.05
C TYR A 46 -6.18 -4.61 30.48
N ASP A 47 -6.06 -4.36 31.79
CA ASP A 47 -5.14 -3.37 32.33
C ASP A 47 -3.67 -3.70 31.96
N PHE A 48 -3.29 -4.98 32.00
CA PHE A 48 -1.96 -5.41 31.57
C PHE A 48 -1.77 -5.34 30.05
N ASN A 49 -2.79 -5.62 29.25
CA ASN A 49 -2.71 -5.44 27.80
C ASN A 49 -2.51 -3.96 27.44
N CYS A 50 -3.21 -3.03 28.10
CA CYS A 50 -2.98 -1.60 27.95
C CYS A 50 -1.55 -1.20 28.36
N TYR A 51 -1.02 -1.78 29.44
CA TYR A 51 0.38 -1.58 29.83
C TYR A 51 1.35 -2.04 28.73
N LEU A 52 1.10 -3.21 28.11
CA LEU A 52 1.88 -3.69 26.98
C LEU A 52 1.72 -2.80 25.73
N ASP A 53 0.56 -2.21 25.46
CA ASP A 53 0.42 -1.34 24.30
C ASP A 53 1.12 0.02 24.51
N GLN A 54 1.11 0.54 25.74
CA GLN A 54 1.77 1.80 26.09
C GLN A 54 3.30 1.69 26.20
N ASN A 55 3.80 0.56 26.72
CA ASN A 55 5.23 0.38 27.01
C ASN A 55 5.89 -0.64 26.08
N GLY A 56 5.09 -1.41 25.35
CA GLY A 56 5.52 -2.62 24.65
C GLY A 56 5.75 -2.47 23.14
N ASN A 57 5.30 -1.38 22.51
CA ASN A 57 5.41 -1.21 21.06
C ASN A 57 6.87 -1.14 20.54
N ASN A 58 7.86 -0.95 21.43
CA ASN A 58 9.29 -0.91 21.11
C ASN A 58 10.10 -2.07 21.71
N VAL A 59 9.48 -3.03 22.40
CA VAL A 59 10.18 -4.20 22.92
C VAL A 59 10.04 -5.37 21.97
N ASP A 60 11.15 -6.07 21.76
CA ASP A 60 11.16 -7.27 20.95
C ASP A 60 10.23 -8.35 21.52
N MET A 61 9.83 -9.29 20.66
CA MET A 61 8.90 -10.37 21.00
C MET A 61 9.34 -11.18 22.24
N MET A 62 10.65 -11.40 22.44
CA MET A 62 11.14 -12.15 23.59
C MET A 62 11.00 -11.36 24.88
N THR A 63 11.26 -10.06 24.84
CA THR A 63 11.01 -9.18 25.99
C THR A 63 9.52 -9.11 26.32
N ARG A 64 8.64 -8.99 25.31
CA ARG A 64 7.18 -9.06 25.51
C ARG A 64 6.76 -10.37 26.18
N MET A 65 7.28 -11.51 25.70
CA MET A 65 7.02 -12.83 26.28
C MET A 65 7.50 -12.93 27.74
N ARG A 66 8.68 -12.38 28.08
CA ARG A 66 9.17 -12.35 29.47
C ARG A 66 8.27 -11.53 30.38
N LEU A 67 7.75 -10.39 29.92
CA LEU A 67 6.81 -9.57 30.67
C LEU A 67 5.51 -10.35 30.96
N ILE A 68 4.97 -11.04 29.96
CA ILE A 68 3.77 -11.89 30.11
C ILE A 68 4.05 -13.04 31.10
N MET A 69 5.19 -13.73 30.98
CA MET A 69 5.57 -14.82 31.90
C MET A 69 5.77 -14.33 33.33
N ARG A 70 6.25 -13.10 33.52
CA ARG A 70 6.43 -12.50 34.84
C ARG A 70 5.09 -12.14 35.48
N GLU A 71 4.18 -11.53 34.71
CA GLU A 71 2.86 -11.11 35.22
C GLU A 71 1.91 -12.29 35.46
N PHE A 72 1.99 -13.30 34.59
CA PHE A 72 1.18 -14.51 34.65
C PHE A 72 2.12 -15.74 34.71
N PRO A 73 2.65 -16.09 35.89
CA PRO A 73 3.57 -17.21 36.05
C PRO A 73 2.89 -18.59 35.91
N ASP A 74 1.57 -18.68 36.12
CA ASP A 74 0.79 -19.88 35.84
C ASP A 74 0.58 -20.05 34.31
N PRO A 75 0.98 -21.20 33.72
CA PRO A 75 0.66 -21.53 32.33
C PRO A 75 -0.82 -21.36 31.95
N LYS A 76 -1.75 -21.71 32.85
CA LYS A 76 -3.18 -21.62 32.57
C LYS A 76 -3.64 -20.17 32.43
N GLU A 77 -3.23 -19.31 33.36
CA GLU A 77 -3.51 -17.86 33.27
C GLU A 77 -2.89 -17.23 32.02
N ARG A 78 -1.70 -17.65 31.59
CA ARG A 78 -1.10 -17.19 30.32
C ARG A 78 -1.95 -17.56 29.12
N THR A 79 -2.45 -18.79 29.07
CA THR A 79 -3.33 -19.23 27.99
C THR A 79 -4.62 -18.42 28.00
N GLU A 80 -5.21 -18.17 29.16
CA GLU A 80 -6.41 -17.34 29.29
C GLU A 80 -6.16 -15.88 28.87
N PHE A 81 -5.03 -15.29 29.27
CA PHE A 81 -4.60 -13.97 28.81
C PHE A 81 -4.40 -13.92 27.29
N ASN A 82 -3.71 -14.90 26.71
CA ASN A 82 -3.52 -14.97 25.26
C ASN A 82 -4.86 -15.08 24.52
N ASN A 83 -5.79 -15.90 25.02
CA ASN A 83 -7.14 -16.01 24.46
C ASN A 83 -7.93 -14.69 24.58
N PHE A 84 -7.77 -13.99 25.71
CA PHE A 84 -8.33 -12.65 25.92
C PHE A 84 -7.76 -11.67 24.89
N THR A 85 -6.44 -11.57 24.74
CA THR A 85 -5.83 -10.65 23.76
C THR A 85 -6.23 -10.98 22.33
N ALA A 86 -6.26 -12.26 21.95
CA ALA A 86 -6.72 -12.69 20.63
C ALA A 86 -8.18 -12.29 20.37
N SER A 87 -9.04 -12.40 21.38
CA SER A 87 -10.45 -11.98 21.30
C SER A 87 -10.59 -10.44 21.26
N TRP A 88 -9.81 -9.73 22.07
CA TRP A 88 -9.76 -8.27 22.12
C TRP A 88 -9.34 -7.67 20.77
N TYR A 89 -8.21 -8.09 20.22
CA TYR A 89 -7.77 -7.65 18.90
C TYR A 89 -8.61 -8.26 17.76
N GLY A 90 -9.19 -9.43 17.98
CA GLY A 90 -10.14 -10.06 17.05
C GLY A 90 -11.40 -9.23 16.85
N ARG A 91 -11.91 -8.56 17.91
CA ARG A 91 -13.02 -7.60 17.78
C ARG A 91 -12.67 -6.45 16.86
N THR A 92 -11.47 -5.90 16.99
CA THR A 92 -10.96 -4.83 16.11
C THR A 92 -10.92 -5.29 14.64
N ALA A 93 -10.68 -6.58 14.41
CA ALA A 93 -10.78 -7.20 13.08
C ALA A 93 -12.23 -7.47 12.62
N LEU A 94 -13.22 -7.47 13.50
CA LEU A 94 -14.64 -7.57 13.16
C LEU A 94 -15.31 -6.19 13.02
N LEU A 95 -14.80 -5.19 13.76
CA LEU A 95 -15.14 -3.78 13.66
C LEU A 95 -14.34 -3.07 12.54
N LYS A 96 -13.77 -3.85 11.61
CA LYS A 96 -13.06 -3.31 10.45
C LYS A 96 -13.96 -2.30 9.76
N PRO A 97 -13.49 -1.08 9.49
CA PRO A 97 -14.20 -0.19 8.59
C PRO A 97 -14.30 -0.93 7.28
N GLU A 98 -15.51 -1.33 6.94
CA GLU A 98 -15.79 -1.81 5.61
C GLU A 98 -15.81 -0.56 4.73
N ILE A 99 -14.91 -0.52 3.75
CA ILE A 99 -15.01 0.47 2.70
C ILE A 99 -15.84 -0.20 1.62
N ASP A 100 -17.14 0.05 1.68
CA ASP A 100 -18.15 -0.71 0.94
C ASP A 100 -18.06 -0.52 -0.57
N SER A 101 -17.52 0.62 -1.01
CA SER A 101 -17.44 0.98 -2.42
C SER A 101 -16.13 1.66 -2.80
N VAL A 102 -15.83 1.63 -4.11
CA VAL A 102 -14.70 2.38 -4.68
C VAL A 102 -14.88 3.88 -4.45
N ASP A 103 -16.11 4.39 -4.50
CA ASP A 103 -16.41 5.81 -4.29
C ASP A 103 -16.14 6.23 -2.85
N ASP A 104 -16.50 5.40 -1.87
CA ASP A 104 -16.18 5.64 -0.46
C ASP A 104 -14.67 5.63 -0.23
N PHE A 105 -13.96 4.68 -0.88
CA PHE A 105 -12.51 4.60 -0.82
C PHE A 105 -11.85 5.89 -1.33
N LEU A 106 -12.21 6.33 -2.55
CA LEU A 106 -11.67 7.53 -3.17
C LEU A 106 -12.09 8.80 -2.41
N THR A 107 -13.31 8.84 -1.87
CA THR A 107 -13.79 9.96 -1.05
C THR A 107 -13.00 10.08 0.25
N LYS A 108 -12.75 8.96 0.94
CA LYS A 108 -11.91 8.92 2.16
C LYS A 108 -10.47 9.34 1.86
N LEU A 109 -9.92 8.94 0.71
CA LEU A 109 -8.59 9.37 0.28
C LEU A 109 -8.48 10.87 0.04
N ARG A 110 -9.52 11.48 -0.54
CA ARG A 110 -9.56 12.92 -0.84
C ARG A 110 -9.77 13.78 0.40
N SER A 111 -10.60 13.33 1.33
CA SER A 111 -10.91 14.07 2.56
C SER A 111 -9.85 13.96 3.65
N MET A 112 -8.86 13.08 3.45
CA MET A 112 -7.80 12.84 4.42
C MET A 112 -6.84 14.03 4.55
N ASN A 113 -6.64 14.48 5.78
CA ASN A 113 -5.55 15.39 6.12
C ASN A 113 -4.27 14.60 6.37
N TYR A 114 -3.44 14.41 5.35
CA TYR A 114 -2.19 13.66 5.50
C TYR A 114 -1.15 14.39 6.36
N ALA A 115 -1.34 15.67 6.71
CA ALA A 115 -0.48 16.37 7.67
C ALA A 115 -0.80 15.98 9.13
N ASP A 116 -2.02 15.54 9.42
CA ASP A 116 -2.43 15.10 10.76
C ASP A 116 -1.93 13.67 11.08
N PRO A 117 -1.08 13.48 12.11
CA PRO A 117 -0.64 12.16 12.54
C PRO A 117 -1.77 11.20 12.89
N ALA A 118 -2.87 11.69 13.49
CA ALA A 118 -3.99 10.84 13.88
C ALA A 118 -4.75 10.34 12.63
N ALA A 119 -5.03 11.23 11.67
CA ALA A 119 -5.60 10.84 10.39
C ALA A 119 -4.73 9.83 9.63
N ARG A 120 -3.39 10.02 9.61
CA ARG A 120 -2.46 9.06 9.00
C ARG A 120 -2.45 7.70 9.70
N ALA A 121 -2.41 7.68 11.03
CA ALA A 121 -2.44 6.44 11.80
C ALA A 121 -3.76 5.70 11.56
N HIS A 122 -4.89 6.42 11.57
CA HIS A 122 -6.19 5.87 11.24
C HIS A 122 -6.25 5.35 9.81
N TRP A 123 -5.61 6.03 8.85
CA TRP A 123 -5.47 5.55 7.48
C TRP A 123 -4.68 4.26 7.38
N LEU A 124 -3.48 4.24 7.97
CA LEU A 124 -2.62 3.06 8.01
C LEU A 124 -3.37 1.87 8.59
N TRP A 125 -4.02 2.08 9.73
CA TRP A 125 -4.84 1.06 10.36
C TRP A 125 -6.01 0.64 9.47
N THR A 126 -6.75 1.58 8.87
CA THR A 126 -7.80 1.28 7.89
C THR A 126 -7.23 0.43 6.77
N MET A 127 -6.01 0.73 6.32
CA MET A 127 -5.39 0.07 5.18
C MET A 127 -4.78 -1.31 5.50
N GLN A 128 -4.37 -1.55 6.73
CA GLN A 128 -3.87 -2.84 7.17
C GLN A 128 -5.02 -3.76 7.58
N MET A 129 -5.97 -3.19 8.33
CA MET A 129 -6.99 -3.97 9.01
C MET A 129 -8.28 -4.04 8.21
N GLY A 130 -8.76 -2.96 7.59
CA GLY A 130 -10.09 -2.90 6.96
C GLY A 130 -10.31 -3.92 5.82
N SER A 131 -11.50 -3.92 5.21
CA SER A 131 -11.61 -4.37 3.82
C SER A 131 -11.42 -3.15 2.91
N ALA A 132 -10.90 -3.36 1.71
CA ALA A 132 -10.93 -2.32 0.68
C ALA A 132 -11.27 -2.97 -0.65
N PRO A 133 -12.07 -2.29 -1.49
CA PRO A 133 -12.41 -2.83 -2.78
C PRO A 133 -11.15 -2.94 -3.65
N PHE A 134 -11.18 -3.86 -4.60
CA PHE A 134 -10.32 -3.72 -5.77
C PHE A 134 -10.71 -2.41 -6.47
N VAL A 135 -9.76 -1.59 -6.88
CA VAL A 135 -10.03 -0.32 -7.57
C VAL A 135 -9.56 -0.46 -9.00
N ARG A 136 -10.48 -0.43 -9.97
CA ARG A 136 -10.11 -0.39 -11.38
C ARG A 136 -9.58 1.00 -11.71
N LEU A 137 -8.30 1.10 -12.10
CA LEU A 137 -7.62 2.37 -12.35
C LEU A 137 -7.78 2.88 -13.77
N GLY A 138 -8.29 2.06 -14.69
CA GLY A 138 -8.42 2.37 -16.11
C GLY A 138 -7.71 1.35 -16.99
N GLU A 139 -7.34 1.80 -18.18
CA GLU A 139 -6.67 0.99 -19.19
C GLU A 139 -5.55 1.79 -19.86
N SER A 140 -4.51 1.09 -20.30
CA SER A 140 -3.35 1.73 -20.94
C SER A 140 -2.77 0.83 -22.01
N LYS A 141 -2.26 1.47 -23.07
CA LYS A 141 -1.43 0.83 -24.08
C LYS A 141 0.03 1.18 -23.81
N HIS A 142 0.68 0.39 -22.96
CA HIS A 142 2.10 0.57 -22.69
C HIS A 142 2.92 -0.28 -23.66
N GLY A 143 3.51 0.40 -24.65
CA GLY A 143 4.22 -0.29 -25.73
C GLY A 143 3.29 -0.94 -26.75
N SER A 144 3.47 -2.24 -26.98
CA SER A 144 2.63 -3.02 -27.90
C SER A 144 1.45 -3.70 -27.21
N PHE A 145 1.34 -3.60 -25.88
CA PHE A 145 0.35 -4.34 -25.11
C PHE A 145 -0.71 -3.40 -24.50
N PHE A 146 -1.97 -3.68 -24.80
CA PHE A 146 -3.13 -2.98 -24.27
C PHE A 146 -3.85 -3.86 -23.25
N THR A 147 -4.03 -3.36 -22.03
CA THR A 147 -4.73 -4.08 -20.97
C THR A 147 -5.35 -3.15 -19.93
N GLY A 148 -6.14 -3.73 -19.04
CA GLY A 148 -6.71 -3.09 -17.87
C GLY A 148 -5.74 -3.08 -16.71
N TYR A 149 -5.82 -2.01 -15.91
CA TYR A 149 -5.05 -1.86 -14.69
C TYR A 149 -5.99 -1.66 -13.50
N GLY A 150 -5.60 -2.25 -12.39
CA GLY A 150 -6.33 -2.11 -11.14
C GLY A 150 -5.38 -2.02 -9.96
N MET A 151 -5.93 -1.79 -8.80
CA MET A 151 -5.20 -1.69 -7.56
C MET A 151 -5.86 -2.54 -6.50
N ARG A 152 -5.06 -3.32 -5.78
CA ARG A 152 -5.48 -3.87 -4.50
C ARG A 152 -4.70 -3.16 -3.41
N ARG A 153 -5.39 -2.80 -2.35
CA ARG A 153 -4.79 -2.22 -1.17
C ARG A 153 -3.62 -3.07 -0.63
N ALA A 154 -2.53 -2.40 -0.31
CA ALA A 154 -1.37 -2.95 0.35
C ALA A 154 -0.51 -1.79 0.89
N PRO A 155 -0.67 -1.37 2.16
CA PRO A 155 0.04 -0.20 2.69
C PRO A 155 1.56 -0.40 2.83
N GLY A 156 2.04 -1.64 2.99
CA GLY A 156 3.46 -1.96 3.20
C GLY A 156 4.14 -2.66 2.03
N PHE A 157 3.69 -2.43 0.79
CA PHE A 157 4.34 -3.06 -0.38
C PHE A 157 5.60 -2.35 -0.86
N LEU A 158 5.73 -1.03 -0.68
CA LEU A 158 7.00 -0.35 -0.94
C LEU A 158 7.74 -0.24 0.38
N GLU A 159 8.90 -0.88 0.44
CA GLU A 159 9.71 -0.86 1.65
C GLU A 159 10.79 0.23 1.54
N PRO A 160 10.89 1.11 2.55
CA PRO A 160 12.00 2.04 2.61
C PRO A 160 13.31 1.26 2.83
N GLY A 161 14.33 1.58 2.06
CA GLY A 161 15.68 1.16 2.41
C GLY A 161 16.23 2.01 3.56
N PHE A 162 17.10 1.44 4.38
CA PHE A 162 17.92 2.25 5.28
C PHE A 162 19.04 2.87 4.46
N TYR A 163 18.83 4.09 3.99
CA TYR A 163 19.93 4.84 3.39
C TYR A 163 20.87 5.31 4.49
N ASN A 164 22.07 4.74 4.55
CA ASN A 164 23.14 5.24 5.38
C ASN A 164 23.84 6.39 4.61
N PRO A 165 23.69 7.65 5.05
CA PRO A 165 24.27 8.79 4.35
C PRO A 165 25.80 8.86 4.45
N GLU A 166 26.40 8.24 5.48
CA GLU A 166 27.85 8.24 5.67
C GLU A 166 28.53 7.25 4.73
N THR A 167 27.91 6.10 4.50
CA THR A 167 28.45 5.06 3.62
C THR A 167 27.87 5.11 2.21
N HIS A 168 26.88 5.98 1.97
CA HIS A 168 26.05 5.99 0.76
C HIS A 168 25.49 4.60 0.41
N ASP A 169 25.24 3.77 1.43
CA ASP A 169 24.83 2.38 1.26
C ASP A 169 23.37 2.17 1.68
N LEU A 170 22.68 1.28 0.97
CA LEU A 170 21.33 0.87 1.30
C LEU A 170 21.40 -0.37 2.17
N GLN A 171 21.26 -0.19 3.48
CA GLN A 171 21.16 -1.31 4.40
C GLN A 171 19.73 -1.89 4.35
N THR A 172 19.65 -3.21 4.28
CA THR A 172 18.47 -3.97 4.68
C THR A 172 18.40 -3.92 6.19
N GLY A 173 17.27 -3.54 6.77
CA GLY A 173 17.07 -3.85 8.19
C GLY A 173 16.27 -2.88 9.00
N GLY A 174 14.99 -3.20 9.16
CA GLY A 174 14.19 -2.78 10.29
C GLY A 174 12.71 -2.79 9.92
N ASN A 175 11.91 -3.51 10.72
CA ASN A 175 10.45 -3.56 10.70
C ASN A 175 9.83 -2.15 10.92
N LEU A 176 10.07 -1.21 10.01
CA LEU A 176 9.39 0.08 9.94
C LEU A 176 8.08 -0.11 9.19
N GLN A 177 7.22 -0.99 9.72
CA GLN A 177 5.84 -1.16 9.27
C GLN A 177 4.96 0.05 9.61
N SER A 178 5.53 1.13 10.15
CA SER A 178 4.80 2.18 10.86
C SER A 178 4.60 3.48 10.09
N ASN A 179 5.19 3.68 8.90
CA ASN A 179 4.99 4.92 8.15
C ASN A 179 4.65 4.68 6.66
N ASN A 180 3.37 4.87 6.31
CA ASN A 180 2.89 4.88 4.92
C ASN A 180 3.28 6.14 4.13
N VAL A 181 4.01 7.05 4.76
CA VAL A 181 4.49 8.26 4.13
C VAL A 181 5.96 8.10 3.84
N LEU A 182 6.26 7.93 2.56
CA LEU A 182 7.60 7.72 2.06
C LEU A 182 8.04 8.92 1.24
N LYS A 183 9.35 9.11 1.13
CA LYS A 183 9.98 10.12 0.29
C LYS A 183 10.79 9.41 -0.78
N VAL A 184 10.53 9.75 -2.05
CA VAL A 184 11.37 9.33 -3.17
C VAL A 184 12.55 10.27 -3.25
N ILE A 185 13.78 9.77 -3.14
CA ILE A 185 14.99 10.52 -3.44
C ILE A 185 15.51 10.03 -4.79
N HIS A 186 15.57 10.94 -5.77
CA HIS A 186 16.18 10.66 -7.07
C HIS A 186 17.70 10.83 -6.92
N GLY A 187 18.39 9.75 -6.56
CA GLY A 187 19.84 9.70 -6.47
C GLY A 187 20.40 8.75 -7.53
N SER A 188 21.38 9.20 -8.32
CA SER A 188 22.22 8.28 -9.10
C SER A 188 23.22 7.64 -8.14
N LEU A 189 22.83 6.56 -7.44
CA LEU A 189 23.75 5.84 -6.53
C LEU A 189 24.96 5.23 -7.27
N LEU A 190 24.86 5.07 -8.59
CA LEU A 190 25.93 4.51 -9.44
C LEU A 190 26.72 5.59 -10.21
N GLY A 191 26.75 6.83 -9.70
CA GLY A 191 27.44 7.97 -10.31
C GLY A 191 28.82 8.28 -9.73
N ILE A 192 29.65 7.28 -9.38
CA ILE A 192 31.10 7.45 -9.38
C ILE A 192 31.66 6.41 -10.35
N ASP A 193 31.40 6.63 -11.63
CA ASP A 193 32.17 6.01 -12.69
C ASP A 193 33.44 6.86 -12.83
N LYS A 194 34.55 6.44 -12.16
CA LYS A 194 35.83 7.20 -12.17
C LYS A 194 36.49 7.26 -13.56
N ASN A 195 35.90 6.67 -14.59
CA ASN A 195 36.59 6.42 -15.87
C ASN A 195 35.86 6.91 -17.14
N THR A 196 34.73 7.60 -17.05
CA THR A 196 33.98 8.07 -18.24
C THR A 196 34.09 9.58 -18.45
N GLU A 197 35.32 10.10 -18.54
CA GLU A 197 35.59 11.48 -18.98
C GLU A 197 35.85 11.63 -20.49
N ASN A 198 35.74 10.58 -21.32
CA ASN A 198 36.17 10.65 -22.73
C ASN A 198 35.22 10.11 -23.82
N ALA A 199 33.94 9.89 -23.55
CA ALA A 199 33.00 9.44 -24.59
C ALA A 199 32.08 10.58 -25.06
N ALA A 200 32.30 11.03 -26.31
CA ALA A 200 31.49 12.03 -26.99
C ALA A 200 30.03 11.55 -27.22
N PRO A 201 29.04 12.48 -27.25
CA PRO A 201 27.63 12.11 -27.27
C PRO A 201 27.14 11.78 -28.69
N GLN A 202 26.48 10.63 -28.85
CA GLN A 202 25.65 10.35 -30.04
C GLN A 202 24.15 10.38 -29.68
N HIS A 203 23.47 11.26 -30.43
CA HIS A 203 22.05 11.53 -30.63
C HIS A 203 20.99 10.57 -30.05
N GLY A 204 20.06 11.16 -29.28
CA GLY A 204 18.76 10.60 -28.95
C GLY A 204 18.09 11.24 -27.72
N THR A 205 18.00 12.57 -27.66
CA THR A 205 17.43 13.28 -26.49
C THR A 205 15.90 13.21 -26.48
N LEU A 206 15.35 12.24 -25.76
CA LEU A 206 14.01 12.37 -25.18
C LEU A 206 14.04 13.53 -24.15
N PRO A 207 13.01 14.40 -24.08
CA PRO A 207 12.95 15.43 -23.06
C PRO A 207 12.83 14.75 -21.69
N GLN A 208 13.93 14.71 -20.95
CA GLN A 208 13.93 14.35 -19.54
C GLN A 208 13.26 15.47 -18.75
N GLN A 209 11.92 15.51 -18.75
CA GLN A 209 11.15 16.14 -17.68
C GLN A 209 11.18 15.23 -16.43
N GLY A 210 12.38 14.77 -16.06
CA GLY A 210 12.58 14.04 -14.83
C GLY A 210 12.21 14.97 -13.69
N ILE A 211 11.41 14.49 -12.75
CA ILE A 211 11.21 15.19 -11.49
C ILE A 211 12.61 15.29 -10.85
N SER A 212 13.23 16.48 -10.88
CA SER A 212 14.55 16.66 -10.25
C SER A 212 14.45 16.72 -8.72
N GLU A 213 13.23 16.81 -8.19
CA GLU A 213 12.99 17.06 -6.78
C GLU A 213 12.41 15.82 -6.07
N PRO A 214 12.95 15.45 -4.91
CA PRO A 214 12.33 14.42 -4.11
C PRO A 214 10.89 14.80 -3.73
N PHE A 215 9.98 13.83 -3.70
CA PHE A 215 8.60 14.08 -3.27
C PHE A 215 8.13 13.08 -2.23
N VAL A 216 7.21 13.55 -1.41
CA VAL A 216 6.54 12.77 -0.36
C VAL A 216 5.27 12.15 -0.94
N PHE A 217 4.96 10.91 -0.56
CA PHE A 217 3.77 10.21 -1.02
C PHE A 217 3.14 9.34 0.06
N ALA A 218 1.84 9.10 -0.08
CA ALA A 218 1.12 8.06 0.66
C ALA A 218 0.93 6.82 -0.21
N GLN A 219 1.22 5.64 0.32
CA GLN A 219 0.98 4.40 -0.42
C GLN A 219 -0.51 4.00 -0.40
N LEU A 220 -1.04 3.69 -1.59
CA LEU A 220 -2.43 3.27 -1.77
C LEU A 220 -2.55 1.75 -1.94
N GLY A 221 -1.62 1.11 -2.63
CA GLY A 221 -1.63 -0.34 -2.81
C GLY A 221 -0.73 -0.85 -3.90
N ASN A 222 -1.01 -2.05 -4.39
CA ASN A 222 -0.26 -2.72 -5.45
C ASN A 222 -1.01 -2.54 -6.76
N LEU A 223 -0.27 -2.22 -7.81
CA LEU A 223 -0.78 -2.20 -9.17
C LEU A 223 -0.93 -3.64 -9.67
N TYR A 224 -2.06 -3.94 -10.28
CA TYR A 224 -2.35 -5.20 -10.98
C TYR A 224 -2.59 -4.91 -12.46
N ALA A 225 -2.16 -5.84 -13.30
CA ALA A 225 -2.46 -5.83 -14.72
C ALA A 225 -3.38 -7.02 -15.04
N TYR A 226 -4.40 -6.77 -15.86
CA TYR A 226 -5.28 -7.83 -16.30
C TYR A 226 -4.52 -8.79 -17.23
N ASN A 227 -4.63 -10.08 -16.95
CA ASN A 227 -3.98 -11.18 -17.67
C ASN A 227 -4.92 -12.39 -17.80
N GLY A 228 -6.22 -12.15 -17.94
CA GLY A 228 -7.22 -13.21 -18.12
C GLY A 228 -7.13 -13.90 -19.50
N GLU A 229 -7.82 -15.03 -19.61
CA GLU A 229 -7.90 -15.81 -20.87
C GLU A 229 -8.63 -15.05 -21.98
N ILE A 230 -9.70 -14.35 -21.61
CA ILE A 230 -10.45 -13.47 -22.50
C ILE A 230 -9.68 -12.18 -22.65
N GLU A 231 -9.45 -11.73 -23.88
CA GLU A 231 -8.72 -10.50 -24.15
C GLU A 231 -9.36 -9.28 -23.46
N TRP A 232 -8.52 -8.33 -23.03
CA TRP A 232 -9.00 -7.13 -22.34
C TRP A 232 -10.03 -6.36 -23.18
N ASN A 233 -9.87 -6.34 -24.50
CA ASN A 233 -10.78 -5.65 -25.41
C ASN A 233 -12.23 -6.15 -25.30
N ASP A 234 -12.42 -7.45 -25.04
CA ASP A 234 -13.74 -8.04 -24.84
C ASP A 234 -14.18 -7.96 -23.38
N MET A 235 -13.25 -8.13 -22.44
CA MET A 235 -13.54 -8.12 -21.01
C MET A 235 -13.97 -6.75 -20.50
N ARG A 236 -13.37 -5.66 -21.00
CA ARG A 236 -13.56 -4.29 -20.47
C ARG A 236 -14.98 -3.75 -20.54
N HIS A 237 -15.82 -4.35 -21.39
CA HIS A 237 -17.23 -3.99 -21.63
C HIS A 237 -18.21 -4.78 -20.76
N ARG A 238 -17.72 -5.77 -19.99
CA ARG A 238 -18.54 -6.55 -19.07
C ARG A 238 -18.82 -5.80 -17.77
N GLN A 239 -19.79 -6.31 -17.01
CA GLN A 239 -20.10 -5.76 -15.69
C GLN A 239 -18.90 -5.90 -14.74
N TYR A 240 -18.79 -4.98 -13.79
CA TYR A 240 -17.66 -4.92 -12.86
C TYR A 240 -17.36 -6.26 -12.17
N ASN A 241 -18.39 -6.93 -11.64
CA ASN A 241 -18.23 -8.22 -10.97
C ASN A 241 -17.76 -9.34 -11.92
N GLU A 242 -18.16 -9.29 -13.19
CA GLU A 242 -17.69 -10.23 -14.22
C GLU A 242 -16.23 -9.95 -14.59
N VAL A 243 -15.81 -8.69 -14.61
CA VAL A 243 -14.40 -8.32 -14.86
C VAL A 243 -13.49 -8.78 -13.73
N LEU A 244 -13.97 -8.70 -12.48
CA LEU A 244 -13.22 -9.18 -11.32
C LEU A 244 -13.19 -10.71 -11.19
N SER A 245 -14.31 -11.39 -11.47
CA SER A 245 -14.42 -12.85 -11.32
C SER A 245 -13.99 -13.63 -12.57
N GLY A 246 -14.12 -13.03 -13.75
CA GLY A 246 -13.94 -13.68 -15.05
C GLY A 246 -12.52 -13.65 -15.61
N GLY A 247 -11.55 -13.05 -14.92
CA GLY A 247 -10.17 -13.02 -15.38
C GLY A 247 -9.13 -12.98 -14.26
N THR A 248 -7.93 -13.43 -14.58
CA THR A 248 -6.78 -13.38 -13.69
C THR A 248 -6.14 -12.01 -13.73
N TRP A 249 -5.95 -11.42 -12.55
CA TRP A 249 -5.22 -10.17 -12.35
C TRP A 249 -3.85 -10.50 -11.80
N ASP A 250 -2.81 -10.19 -12.55
CA ASP A 250 -1.44 -10.41 -12.12
C ASP A 250 -0.97 -9.21 -11.32
N GLN A 251 -0.47 -9.46 -10.11
CA GLN A 251 0.19 -8.43 -9.32
C GLN A 251 1.43 -7.97 -10.07
N THR A 252 1.52 -6.67 -10.34
CA THR A 252 2.75 -6.08 -10.84
C THR A 252 3.70 -5.82 -9.67
N ARG A 253 4.97 -5.55 -10.00
CA ARG A 253 5.95 -5.15 -8.98
C ARG A 253 5.88 -3.65 -8.67
N PHE A 254 4.77 -2.98 -8.96
CA PHE A 254 4.61 -1.54 -8.73
C PHE A 254 3.61 -1.26 -7.60
N GLY A 255 3.99 -0.34 -6.71
CA GLY A 255 3.10 0.27 -5.73
C GLY A 255 2.43 1.49 -6.33
N VAL A 256 1.12 1.63 -6.15
CA VAL A 256 0.34 2.82 -6.48
C VAL A 256 0.42 3.79 -5.30
N VAL A 257 0.79 5.04 -5.59
CA VAL A 257 1.05 6.05 -4.57
C VAL A 257 0.40 7.38 -4.90
N LEU A 258 0.03 8.13 -3.87
CA LEU A 258 -0.51 9.47 -3.97
C LEU A 258 0.56 10.48 -3.56
N ARG A 259 1.00 11.33 -4.49
CA ARG A 259 1.95 12.41 -4.16
C ARG A 259 1.28 13.43 -3.26
N LEU A 260 2.00 13.89 -2.25
CA LEU A 260 1.55 14.88 -1.28
C LEU A 260 2.37 16.18 -1.39
N THR A 261 1.74 17.31 -1.09
CA THR A 261 2.44 18.57 -0.80
C THR A 261 3.05 18.54 0.60
N SER A 262 3.87 19.54 0.94
CA SER A 262 4.35 19.77 2.32
C SER A 262 3.21 19.99 3.32
N MET A 263 2.04 20.43 2.85
CA MET A 263 0.83 20.61 3.65
C MET A 263 -0.04 19.34 3.73
N GLY A 264 0.42 18.22 3.18
CA GLY A 264 -0.34 16.97 3.14
C GLY A 264 -1.52 16.98 2.15
N THR A 265 -1.58 17.95 1.23
CA THR A 265 -2.61 17.98 0.17
C THR A 265 -2.24 16.98 -0.92
N SER A 266 -3.24 16.27 -1.44
CA SER A 266 -3.04 15.34 -2.56
C SER A 266 -2.77 16.07 -3.88
N LEU A 267 -1.84 15.54 -4.67
CA LEU A 267 -1.54 15.97 -6.03
C LEU A 267 -1.87 14.81 -6.98
N GLY A 268 -0.91 14.35 -7.78
CA GLY A 268 -1.08 13.26 -8.73
C GLY A 268 -0.88 11.86 -8.17
N VAL A 269 -1.32 10.88 -8.95
CA VAL A 269 -1.16 9.46 -8.65
C VAL A 269 -0.01 8.91 -9.50
N TYR A 270 0.87 8.18 -8.85
CA TYR A 270 2.07 7.61 -9.44
C TYR A 270 2.11 6.11 -9.19
N VAL A 271 2.94 5.43 -9.95
CA VAL A 271 3.35 4.06 -9.69
C VAL A 271 4.85 4.01 -9.51
N ILE A 272 5.31 3.27 -8.50
CA ILE A 272 6.71 3.15 -8.12
C ILE A 272 7.07 1.67 -8.09
N TYR A 273 8.14 1.29 -8.78
CA TYR A 273 8.64 -0.07 -8.80
C TYR A 273 9.22 -0.44 -7.44
N ASN A 274 8.76 -1.57 -6.88
CA ASN A 274 9.35 -2.19 -5.71
C ASN A 274 10.63 -2.92 -6.13
N CYS A 275 11.77 -2.38 -5.73
CA CYS A 275 13.08 -2.96 -5.98
C CYS A 275 13.49 -4.02 -4.96
N TRP A 276 12.66 -4.35 -3.99
CA TRP A 276 12.94 -5.39 -2.98
C TRP A 276 12.29 -6.72 -3.35
N GLU A 277 13.09 -7.79 -3.41
CA GLU A 277 12.64 -9.17 -3.58
C GLU A 277 12.72 -9.91 -2.25
N HIS A 278 11.54 -10.28 -1.73
CA HIS A 278 11.42 -11.12 -0.55
C HIS A 278 11.77 -12.56 -0.91
N ASP A 279 12.85 -13.11 -0.35
CA ASP A 279 13.14 -14.55 -0.47
C ASP A 279 12.34 -15.31 0.58
N PRO A 280 11.32 -16.10 0.19
CA PRO A 280 10.47 -16.81 1.14
C PRO A 280 11.22 -17.91 1.91
N ASN A 281 12.40 -18.34 1.45
CA ASN A 281 13.18 -19.40 2.11
C ASN A 281 14.04 -18.85 3.24
N THR A 282 14.61 -17.67 3.05
CA THR A 282 15.47 -17.00 4.05
C THR A 282 14.68 -16.02 4.91
N GLY A 283 13.56 -15.51 4.39
CA GLY A 283 12.82 -14.38 4.95
C GLY A 283 13.55 -13.06 4.80
N GLU A 284 14.63 -13.00 4.01
CA GLU A 284 15.41 -11.80 3.77
C GLU A 284 14.92 -11.07 2.53
N ASP A 285 14.80 -9.75 2.64
CA ASP A 285 14.54 -8.88 1.51
C ASP A 285 15.86 -8.51 0.83
N THR A 286 15.95 -8.79 -0.47
CA THR A 286 17.13 -8.50 -1.28
C THR A 286 16.84 -7.37 -2.26
N LEU A 287 17.74 -6.39 -2.32
CA LEU A 287 17.63 -5.31 -3.30
C LEU A 287 17.95 -5.88 -4.68
N ILE A 288 16.99 -5.81 -5.60
CA ILE A 288 17.21 -6.08 -7.03
C ILE A 288 18.20 -5.03 -7.52
N ARG A 289 19.43 -5.45 -7.81
CA ARG A 289 20.46 -4.55 -8.27
C ARG A 289 20.10 -4.02 -9.66
N PRO A 290 20.54 -2.80 -10.01
CA PRO A 290 20.38 -2.29 -11.37
C PRO A 290 20.95 -3.24 -12.44
N GLU A 291 21.99 -3.99 -12.12
CA GLU A 291 22.60 -5.02 -12.99
C GLU A 291 21.69 -6.25 -13.18
N ASP A 292 20.86 -6.58 -12.19
CA ASP A 292 19.85 -7.63 -12.26
C ASP A 292 18.58 -7.18 -13.01
N MET A 293 18.50 -5.91 -13.45
CA MET A 293 17.36 -5.42 -14.23
C MET A 293 17.22 -6.11 -15.59
N ASP A 294 18.25 -6.83 -16.05
CA ASP A 294 18.18 -7.64 -17.26
C ASP A 294 17.44 -8.96 -17.09
N LYS A 295 17.08 -9.35 -15.86
CA LYS A 295 16.10 -10.43 -15.61
C LYS A 295 14.75 -10.04 -16.23
N ASP A 296 14.04 -11.05 -16.75
CA ASP A 296 12.86 -10.94 -17.62
C ASP A 296 11.60 -10.32 -16.96
N PHE A 297 11.68 -9.31 -16.09
CA PHE A 297 10.49 -8.58 -15.63
C PHE A 297 10.75 -7.22 -14.96
N VAL A 298 11.99 -6.90 -14.64
CA VAL A 298 12.29 -5.74 -13.81
C VAL A 298 11.87 -4.46 -14.52
N GLY A 299 11.12 -3.61 -13.81
CA GLY A 299 10.57 -2.36 -14.33
C GLY A 299 9.50 -2.51 -15.42
N ARG A 300 8.98 -3.72 -15.69
CA ARG A 300 7.88 -3.94 -16.65
C ARG A 300 6.54 -4.02 -15.94
N VAL A 301 5.56 -3.26 -16.42
CA VAL A 301 4.18 -3.31 -15.88
C VAL A 301 3.43 -4.58 -16.27
N HIS A 302 3.87 -5.29 -17.31
CA HIS A 302 3.29 -6.56 -17.73
C HIS A 302 4.32 -7.45 -18.44
N ARG A 303 4.10 -8.77 -18.39
CA ARG A 303 4.98 -9.79 -18.99
C ARG A 303 5.14 -9.70 -20.51
N ARG A 304 4.13 -9.12 -21.16
CA ARG A 304 4.09 -8.91 -22.62
C ARG A 304 4.71 -7.59 -23.06
N CYS A 305 5.10 -6.72 -22.12
CA CYS A 305 5.84 -5.50 -22.46
C CYS A 305 7.30 -5.86 -22.82
N GLY A 306 7.84 -5.20 -23.83
CA GLY A 306 9.23 -5.38 -24.26
C GLY A 306 10.25 -4.74 -23.31
N ASN A 307 11.53 -5.07 -23.47
CA ASN A 307 12.60 -4.55 -22.61
C ASN A 307 12.82 -3.03 -22.74
N SER A 308 12.45 -2.43 -23.86
CA SER A 308 12.49 -0.96 -24.06
C SER A 308 11.40 -0.20 -23.31
N GLN A 309 10.45 -0.90 -22.68
CA GLN A 309 9.28 -0.32 -22.02
C GLN A 309 9.40 -0.37 -20.49
N ARG A 310 10.63 -0.41 -19.98
CA ARG A 310 10.93 -0.43 -18.54
C ARG A 310 10.88 0.98 -17.95
N PHE A 311 10.34 1.10 -16.74
CA PHE A 311 10.46 2.29 -15.92
C PHE A 311 10.39 1.91 -14.45
N THR A 312 10.75 2.84 -13.57
CA THR A 312 10.70 2.65 -12.12
C THR A 312 9.75 3.63 -11.45
N VAL A 313 9.50 4.78 -12.07
CA VAL A 313 8.51 5.76 -11.61
C VAL A 313 7.74 6.30 -12.81
N ALA A 314 6.42 6.25 -12.76
CA ALA A 314 5.55 6.88 -13.74
C ALA A 314 4.34 7.54 -13.10
N LYS A 315 3.88 8.66 -13.68
CA LYS A 315 2.61 9.29 -13.31
C LYS A 315 1.48 8.67 -14.12
N ILE A 316 0.38 8.32 -13.45
CA ILE A 316 -0.81 7.70 -14.08
C ILE A 316 -2.07 8.56 -13.96
N ALA A 317 -2.06 9.60 -13.11
CA ALA A 317 -3.15 10.56 -12.99
C ALA A 317 -2.66 11.93 -12.48
N GLU A 318 -3.36 13.00 -12.86
CA GLU A 318 -3.13 14.36 -12.36
C GLU A 318 -3.66 14.53 -10.94
N ASN A 319 -4.74 13.82 -10.59
CA ASN A 319 -5.39 13.86 -9.28
C ASN A 319 -6.20 12.57 -9.01
N LEU A 320 -6.79 12.44 -7.81
CA LEU A 320 -7.61 11.29 -7.43
C LEU A 320 -8.94 11.20 -8.18
N SER A 321 -9.55 12.33 -8.55
CA SER A 321 -10.83 12.34 -9.28
C SER A 321 -10.68 11.73 -10.67
N ASP A 322 -9.48 11.80 -11.27
CA ASP A 322 -9.20 11.09 -12.51
C ASP A 322 -9.38 9.56 -12.35
N LEU A 323 -9.35 8.98 -11.14
CA LEU A 323 -9.54 7.54 -10.90
C LEU A 323 -11.02 7.14 -10.76
N GLU A 324 -11.96 8.08 -10.76
CA GLU A 324 -13.40 7.80 -10.60
C GLU A 324 -13.98 7.11 -11.85
N ASP A 325 -13.39 7.33 -13.03
CA ASP A 325 -13.79 6.64 -14.26
C ASP A 325 -12.98 5.34 -14.46
N PRO A 326 -13.58 4.15 -14.24
CA PRO A 326 -12.90 2.87 -14.44
C PRO A 326 -12.60 2.57 -15.91
N HIS A 327 -13.19 3.29 -16.86
CA HIS A 327 -12.99 3.11 -18.30
C HIS A 327 -11.99 4.10 -18.89
N ARG A 328 -11.41 4.99 -18.06
CA ARG A 328 -10.45 5.97 -18.55
C ARG A 328 -9.25 5.30 -19.22
N THR A 329 -8.77 5.94 -20.27
CA THR A 329 -7.46 5.64 -20.85
C THR A 329 -6.41 6.52 -20.19
N PHE A 330 -5.25 5.96 -19.89
CA PHE A 330 -4.11 6.75 -19.41
C PHE A 330 -2.81 6.24 -20.00
N ASP A 331 -1.80 7.11 -20.01
CA ASP A 331 -0.43 6.75 -20.37
C ASP A 331 0.44 6.71 -19.12
N PHE A 332 1.37 5.76 -19.06
CA PHE A 332 2.45 5.81 -18.09
C PHE A 332 3.41 6.94 -18.47
N ARG A 333 3.21 8.13 -17.90
CA ARG A 333 4.13 9.25 -18.08
C ARG A 333 5.40 8.97 -17.29
N ILE A 334 6.37 8.36 -17.96
CA ILE A 334 7.63 7.91 -17.36
C ILE A 334 8.38 9.12 -16.78
N ILE A 335 8.64 9.05 -15.48
CA ILE A 335 9.41 10.05 -14.74
C ILE A 335 10.85 9.60 -14.58
N SER A 336 11.03 8.31 -14.24
CA SER A 336 12.35 7.73 -14.00
C SER A 336 12.39 6.29 -14.48
N THR A 337 13.55 5.92 -15.02
CA THR A 337 13.96 4.54 -15.30
C THR A 337 15.03 4.05 -14.33
N LYS A 338 15.55 4.94 -13.45
CA LYS A 338 16.53 4.61 -12.42
C LYS A 338 15.84 4.14 -11.16
N VAL A 339 16.42 3.16 -10.46
CA VAL A 339 15.87 2.64 -9.20
C VAL A 339 15.71 3.80 -8.20
N PRO A 340 14.49 4.06 -7.70
CA PRO A 340 14.25 5.12 -6.73
C PRO A 340 14.80 4.72 -5.37
N ILE A 341 15.36 5.68 -4.64
CA ILE A 341 15.67 5.50 -3.23
C ILE A 341 14.41 5.86 -2.44
N LEU A 342 13.88 4.91 -1.69
CA LEU A 342 12.74 5.11 -0.82
C LEU A 342 13.25 5.24 0.62
N VAL A 343 12.90 6.35 1.26
CA VAL A 343 13.15 6.56 2.68
C VAL A 343 11.85 6.89 3.38
N ASN A 344 11.77 6.59 4.68
CA ASN A 344 10.69 7.11 5.50
C ASN A 344 10.68 8.63 5.43
N ALA A 345 9.52 9.23 5.15
CA ALA A 345 9.41 10.66 5.32
C ALA A 345 9.60 10.95 6.81
N LEU A 346 10.66 11.69 7.16
CA LEU A 346 10.83 12.17 8.52
C LEU A 346 9.54 12.90 8.90
N GLN A 347 8.95 12.47 10.01
CA GLN A 347 7.82 13.17 10.61
C GLN A 347 8.29 14.60 10.84
N ALA A 348 7.77 15.56 10.07
CA ALA A 348 7.76 16.93 10.52
C ALA A 348 7.11 16.87 11.90
N ASP A 349 7.82 17.34 12.92
CA ASP A 349 7.23 17.45 14.24
C ASP A 349 5.93 18.26 14.15
N HIS A 350 5.11 18.21 15.18
CA HIS A 350 3.89 19.03 15.30
C HIS A 350 4.15 20.55 15.20
N ARG A 351 5.40 20.99 14.99
CA ARG A 351 5.82 22.38 14.79
C ARG A 351 6.24 22.68 13.34
N GLY A 352 6.18 21.71 12.43
CA GLY A 352 6.51 21.94 11.02
C GLY A 352 7.97 22.34 10.80
N ALA A 353 8.87 22.02 11.74
CA ALA A 353 10.30 22.25 11.52
C ALA A 353 10.79 21.25 10.48
N ASN A 354 11.11 21.75 9.29
CA ASN A 354 11.81 20.99 8.27
C ASN A 354 13.11 20.43 8.86
N LEU A 355 13.21 19.12 9.03
CA LEU A 355 14.50 18.42 8.97
C LEU A 355 14.83 18.15 7.50
N VAL A 356 14.84 19.21 6.71
CA VAL A 356 15.85 19.34 5.67
C VAL A 356 16.92 20.14 6.37
N GLY A 357 17.99 19.47 6.83
CA GLY A 357 19.17 20.22 7.22
C GLY A 357 19.58 21.03 6.00
N ASP A 358 19.51 22.35 6.10
CA ASP A 358 20.29 23.24 5.26
C ASP A 358 21.74 22.81 5.44
N PHE A 359 22.25 22.03 4.48
CA PHE A 359 23.67 21.81 4.28
C PHE A 359 24.24 23.04 3.57
N ASP A 360 24.10 24.21 4.20
CA ASP A 360 24.91 25.36 3.84
C ASP A 360 26.28 25.18 4.50
N GLY A 361 27.30 25.16 3.63
CA GLY A 361 28.68 24.88 3.98
C GLY A 361 29.16 25.71 5.16
N VAL A 362 29.59 25.01 6.21
CA VAL A 362 30.61 25.57 7.12
C VAL A 362 31.90 25.59 6.33
N GLY A 363 32.18 26.76 5.76
CA GLY A 363 33.43 27.07 5.10
C GLY A 363 34.60 26.74 6.02
N ALA A 364 35.62 26.12 5.42
CA ALA A 364 36.98 26.20 5.90
C ALA A 364 37.36 27.69 5.99
N GLY A 365 37.40 28.21 7.20
CA GLY A 365 38.01 29.48 7.55
C GLY A 365 39.21 29.19 8.45
N ASN A 366 40.39 29.52 7.92
CA ASN A 366 41.76 29.41 8.47
C ASN A 366 41.93 29.43 9.99
#